data_AF-L1QG84-F1
#
_entry.id   AF-L1QG84-F1
#
_cell.length_a   1.000
_cell.length_b   1.000
_cell.length_c   1.000
_cell.angle_alpha   90.00
_cell.angle_beta   90.00
_cell.angle_gamma   90.00
#
_symmetry.space_group_name_H-M   'P 1'
#
loop_
_entity.id
_entity.type
_entity.pdbx_description
1 polymer ?
#
loop_
_entity_poly.entity_id
_entity_poly.type
_entity_poly.pdbx_seq_one_letter_code
_entity_poly.pdbx_strand_id
1 'polypeptide(L)'
;MVNYLFKSLYINNPLKEVKLMAVKIRLRRMGAKKAPFYRVVVADSRSPRDGRFIEEIGYYNPITEPADIKIDEEKATKWINNGAQPTDVVKRLFNTVGLNK
;
A
#
# COMPACT_ATOMS: atom_id res chain seq x y z
N MET A 1 -15.47 -30.73 8.46
CA MET A 1 -16.47 -29.72 8.92
C MET A 1 -15.99 -29.00 10.21
N VAL A 2 -14.71 -28.62 10.30
CA VAL A 2 -14.14 -27.98 11.52
C VAL A 2 -13.60 -26.56 11.23
N ASN A 3 -13.47 -26.17 9.96
CA ASN A 3 -12.88 -24.89 9.56
C ASN A 3 -13.86 -23.71 9.44
N TYR A 4 -15.16 -23.90 9.66
CA TYR A 4 -16.15 -22.81 9.53
C TYR A 4 -16.26 -21.96 10.80
N LEU A 5 -16.17 -22.57 11.99
CA LEU A 5 -16.32 -21.86 13.26
C LEU A 5 -15.09 -20.99 13.60
N PHE A 6 -13.88 -21.44 13.23
CA PHE A 6 -12.66 -20.64 13.40
C PHE A 6 -12.58 -19.45 12.43
N LYS A 7 -13.22 -19.53 11.27
CA LYS A 7 -13.28 -18.43 10.29
C LYS A 7 -14.26 -17.33 10.72
N SER A 8 -15.37 -17.70 11.36
CA SER A 8 -16.42 -16.78 11.81
C SER A 8 -15.95 -15.79 12.90
N LEU A 9 -15.13 -16.26 13.85
CA LEU A 9 -14.55 -15.42 14.91
C LEU A 9 -13.56 -14.36 14.40
N TYR A 10 -13.00 -14.53 13.20
CA TYR A 10 -12.09 -13.57 12.57
C TYR A 10 -12.78 -12.58 11.63
N ILE A 11 -14.03 -12.84 11.26
CA ILE A 11 -14.81 -11.99 10.35
C ILE A 11 -15.60 -10.92 11.12
N ASN A 12 -16.04 -11.20 12.35
CA ASN A 12 -16.85 -10.28 13.16
C ASN A 12 -16.03 -9.45 14.17
N ASN A 13 -14.83 -9.00 13.80
CA ASN A 13 -14.07 -8.06 14.63
C ASN A 13 -14.11 -6.65 14.02
N PRO A 14 -15.00 -5.77 14.50
CA PRO A 14 -15.17 -4.42 13.93
C PRO A 14 -13.89 -3.59 14.04
N LEU A 15 -13.03 -3.85 15.04
CA LEU A 15 -11.74 -3.16 15.15
C LEU A 15 -10.78 -3.53 14.03
N LYS A 16 -10.88 -4.75 13.47
CA LYS A 16 -10.04 -5.19 12.35
C LYS A 16 -10.49 -4.54 11.04
N GLU A 17 -11.79 -4.45 10.81
CA GLU A 17 -12.37 -3.78 9.65
C GLU A 17 -12.03 -2.27 9.66
N VAL A 18 -12.26 -1.59 10.78
CA VAL A 18 -11.89 -0.17 10.94
C VAL A 18 -10.38 0.03 10.80
N LYS A 19 -9.56 -0.87 11.35
CA LYS A 19 -8.10 -0.79 11.21
C LYS A 19 -7.66 -0.96 9.76
N LEU A 20 -8.29 -1.84 8.98
CA LEU A 20 -8.01 -2.02 7.56
C LEU A 20 -8.46 -0.82 6.73
N MET A 21 -9.63 -0.25 7.00
CA MET A 21 -10.07 1.04 6.41
C MET A 21 -9.11 2.19 6.75
N ALA A 22 -8.47 2.13 7.92
CA ALA A 22 -7.44 3.09 8.34
C ALA A 22 -6.07 2.81 7.71
N VAL A 23 -5.83 1.67 7.05
CA VAL A 23 -4.57 1.38 6.34
C VAL A 23 -4.61 1.98 4.95
N LYS A 24 -3.55 2.74 4.61
CA LYS A 24 -3.39 3.38 3.31
C LYS A 24 -2.13 2.87 2.60
N ILE A 25 -2.23 2.77 1.29
CA ILE A 25 -1.07 2.61 0.41
C ILE A 25 -0.66 4.01 -0.07
N ARG A 26 0.52 4.46 0.37
CA ARG A 26 0.97 5.84 0.19
C ARG A 26 2.45 5.91 -0.18
N LEU A 27 2.86 7.07 -0.69
CA LEU A 27 4.26 7.37 -0.97
C LEU A 27 4.97 7.86 0.29
N ARG A 28 6.12 7.26 0.58
CA ARG A 28 7.08 7.75 1.57
C ARG A 28 8.21 8.46 0.84
N ARG A 29 8.54 9.68 1.27
CA ARG A 29 9.60 10.46 0.61
C ARG A 29 10.96 9.98 1.14
N MET A 30 11.83 9.67 0.19
CA MET A 30 13.23 9.35 0.37
C MET A 30 14.08 10.22 -0.57
N GLY A 31 15.39 10.02 -0.51
CA GLY A 31 16.36 10.73 -1.34
C GLY A 31 16.77 12.08 -0.78
N ALA A 32 17.72 12.72 -1.46
CA ALA A 32 18.30 13.98 -1.04
C ALA A 32 17.47 15.20 -1.50
N LYS A 33 17.88 16.37 -1.05
CA LYS A 33 17.37 17.65 -1.60
C LYS A 33 17.58 17.65 -3.11
N LYS A 34 16.54 18.04 -3.88
CA LYS A 34 16.50 18.00 -5.35
C LYS A 34 16.66 16.60 -6.00
N ALA A 35 16.72 15.53 -5.21
CA ALA A 35 16.76 14.15 -5.70
C ALA A 35 15.60 13.34 -5.08
N PRO A 36 14.34 13.55 -5.53
CA PRO A 36 13.20 12.76 -5.09
C PRO A 36 13.34 11.27 -5.37
N PHE A 37 13.17 10.45 -4.34
CA PHE A 37 12.86 9.03 -4.47
C PHE A 37 11.67 8.69 -3.61
N TYR A 38 10.76 7.85 -4.06
CA TYR A 38 9.59 7.47 -3.28
C TYR A 38 9.52 5.96 -3.09
N ARG A 39 9.23 5.53 -1.87
CA ARG A 39 8.84 4.14 -1.60
C ARG A 39 7.32 4.06 -1.57
N VAL A 40 6.76 3.02 -2.17
CA VAL A 40 5.34 2.70 -2.08
C VAL A 40 5.17 1.80 -0.86
N VAL A 41 4.54 2.33 0.18
CA VAL A 41 4.41 1.66 1.47
C VAL A 41 2.96 1.54 1.90
N VAL A 42 2.69 0.46 2.62
CA VAL A 42 1.44 0.24 3.33
C VAL A 42 1.63 0.72 4.77
N ALA A 43 0.80 1.65 5.22
CA ALA A 43 0.92 2.22 6.56
C ALA A 43 -0.46 2.59 7.14
N ASP A 44 -0.56 2.64 8.45
CA ASP A 44 -1.72 3.23 9.12
C ASP A 44 -1.80 4.72 8.75
N SER A 45 -3.01 5.22 8.47
CA SER A 45 -3.28 6.60 8.08
C SER A 45 -2.85 7.63 9.12
N ARG A 46 -2.79 7.23 10.40
CA ARG A 46 -2.36 8.09 11.51
C ARG A 46 -0.84 8.18 11.65
N SER A 47 -0.10 7.27 11.03
CA SER A 47 1.37 7.30 11.05
C SER A 47 1.89 8.53 10.29
N PRO A 48 2.95 9.21 10.77
CA PRO A 48 3.56 10.32 10.04
C PRO A 48 4.11 9.84 8.69
N ARG A 49 4.22 10.73 7.70
CA ARG A 49 4.58 10.40 6.30
C ARG A 49 5.80 9.48 6.20
N ASP A 50 6.88 9.85 6.89
CA ASP A 50 8.17 9.16 6.80
C ASP A 50 8.48 8.26 8.00
N GLY A 51 7.49 8.02 8.87
CA GLY A 51 7.66 7.19 10.06
C GLY A 51 7.32 5.71 9.84
N ARG A 52 6.70 5.10 10.86
CA ARG A 52 6.41 3.66 10.88
C ARG A 52 5.43 3.27 9.77
N PHE A 53 5.81 2.25 9.01
CA PHE A 53 4.98 1.58 8.01
C PHE A 53 4.90 0.08 8.32
N ILE A 54 3.97 -0.61 7.67
CA ILE A 54 3.69 -2.04 7.86
C ILE A 54 4.54 -2.85 6.89
N GLU A 55 4.47 -2.52 5.60
CA GLU A 55 5.16 -3.25 4.54
C GLU A 55 5.51 -2.31 3.38
N GLU A 56 6.64 -2.56 2.72
CA GLU A 56 7.03 -1.90 1.48
C GLU A 56 6.66 -2.80 0.30
N ILE A 57 5.96 -2.23 -0.68
CA ILE A 57 5.42 -2.97 -1.82
C ILE A 57 5.97 -2.47 -3.16
N GLY A 58 6.94 -1.55 -3.12
CA GLY A 58 7.55 -1.02 -4.33
C GLY A 58 8.20 0.34 -4.16
N TYR A 59 8.59 0.94 -5.28
CA TYR A 59 9.17 2.28 -5.34
C TYR A 59 8.79 3.02 -6.63
N TYR A 60 9.04 4.31 -6.60
CA TYR A 60 8.89 5.23 -7.71
C TYR A 60 10.05 6.23 -7.72
N ASN A 61 10.79 6.25 -8.82
CA ASN A 61 11.87 7.19 -9.09
C ASN A 61 11.50 8.10 -10.28
N PRO A 62 11.11 9.36 -10.02
CA PRO A 62 10.77 10.32 -11.08
C PRO A 62 11.99 10.93 -11.79
N ILE A 63 13.23 10.67 -11.32
CA ILE A 63 14.43 11.33 -11.85
C ILE A 63 14.92 10.64 -13.13
N THR A 64 14.68 9.34 -13.25
CA THR A 64 15.08 8.58 -14.45
C THR A 64 14.16 8.92 -15.60
N GLU A 65 14.68 8.82 -16.82
CA GLU A 65 13.92 8.97 -18.05
C GLU A 65 14.05 7.69 -18.88
N PRO A 66 12.99 6.85 -18.99
CA PRO A 66 11.66 7.02 -18.40
C PRO A 66 11.66 6.85 -16.87
N ALA A 67 10.60 7.38 -16.22
CA ALA A 67 10.44 7.27 -14.78
C ALA A 67 10.37 5.79 -14.36
N ASP A 68 11.20 5.41 -13.40
CA ASP A 68 11.34 4.02 -12.98
C ASP A 68 10.32 3.72 -11.87
N ILE A 69 9.46 2.74 -12.13
CA ILE A 69 8.36 2.33 -11.25
C ILE A 69 8.43 0.82 -11.11
N LYS A 70 8.55 0.35 -9.88
CA LYS A 70 8.51 -1.08 -9.57
C LYS A 70 7.53 -1.35 -8.45
N ILE A 71 6.52 -2.17 -8.71
CA ILE A 71 5.51 -2.57 -7.74
C ILE A 71 5.50 -4.10 -7.66
N ASP A 72 5.41 -4.63 -6.44
CA ASP A 72 5.16 -6.04 -6.17
C ASP A 72 3.65 -6.29 -6.27
N GLU A 73 3.23 -6.90 -7.36
CA GLU A 73 1.81 -7.09 -7.71
C GLU A 73 1.07 -7.99 -6.71
N GLU A 74 1.73 -9.06 -6.23
CA GLU A 74 1.16 -10.00 -5.29
C GLU A 74 0.85 -9.32 -3.95
N LYS A 75 1.82 -8.54 -3.44
CA LYS A 75 1.62 -7.78 -2.21
C LYS A 75 0.60 -6.67 -2.38
N ALA A 76 0.65 -5.93 -3.48
CA ALA A 76 -0.31 -4.86 -3.75
C ALA A 76 -1.75 -5.39 -3.75
N THR A 77 -1.98 -6.47 -4.52
CA THR A 77 -3.29 -7.13 -4.63
C THR A 77 -3.77 -7.67 -3.28
N LYS A 78 -2.89 -8.32 -2.52
CA LYS A 78 -3.20 -8.80 -1.17
C LYS A 78 -3.68 -7.68 -0.25
N TRP A 79 -3.00 -6.53 -0.25
CA TRP A 79 -3.37 -5.41 0.62
C TRP A 79 -4.65 -4.72 0.18
N ILE A 80 -4.86 -4.55 -1.13
CA ILE A 80 -6.10 -4.01 -1.69
C ILE A 80 -7.29 -4.91 -1.33
N ASN A 81 -7.16 -6.24 -1.50
CA ASN A 81 -8.20 -7.21 -1.14
C ASN A 81 -8.49 -7.23 0.36
N ASN A 82 -7.49 -6.93 1.18
CA ASN A 82 -7.66 -6.76 2.62
C ASN A 82 -8.27 -5.40 3.00
N GLY A 83 -8.61 -4.53 2.05
CA GLY A 83 -9.28 -3.25 2.29
C GLY A 83 -8.36 -2.03 2.41
N ALA A 84 -7.05 -2.18 2.18
CA ALA A 84 -6.13 -1.05 2.20
C ALA A 84 -6.45 -0.07 1.06
N GLN A 85 -6.50 1.23 1.38
CA GLN A 85 -6.92 2.26 0.43
C GLN A 85 -5.70 2.95 -0.21
N PRO A 86 -5.48 2.82 -1.53
CA PRO A 86 -4.41 3.55 -2.20
C PRO A 86 -4.73 5.04 -2.34
N THR A 87 -3.72 5.88 -2.14
CA THR A 87 -3.79 7.32 -2.43
C THR A 87 -3.88 7.59 -3.94
N ASP A 88 -4.36 8.75 -4.35
CA ASP A 88 -4.62 9.06 -5.77
C ASP A 88 -3.37 8.94 -6.66
N VAL A 89 -2.20 9.35 -6.15
CA VAL A 89 -0.93 9.20 -6.88
C VAL A 89 -0.56 7.73 -7.03
N VAL A 90 -0.74 6.92 -5.98
CA VAL A 90 -0.48 5.48 -6.02
C VAL A 90 -1.43 4.78 -7.00
N LYS A 91 -2.72 5.18 -7.06
CA LYS A 91 -3.66 4.67 -8.07
C LYS A 91 -3.16 4.94 -9.49
N ARG A 92 -2.63 6.13 -9.77
CA ARG A 92 -2.05 6.47 -11.08
C ARG A 92 -0.81 5.62 -11.39
N LEU A 93 0.05 5.37 -10.40
CA LEU A 93 1.20 4.48 -10.56
C LEU A 93 0.74 3.05 -10.87
N PHE A 94 -0.28 2.54 -10.17
CA PHE A 94 -0.88 1.23 -10.44
C PHE A 94 -1.46 1.13 -11.85
N ASN A 95 -2.13 2.17 -12.34
CA ASN A 95 -2.60 2.23 -13.74
C ASN A 95 -1.43 2.18 -14.73
N THR A 96 -0.33 2.88 -14.43
CA THR A 96 0.86 2.96 -15.30
C THR A 96 1.52 1.59 -15.45
N VAL A 97 1.58 0.80 -14.37
CA VAL A 97 2.15 -0.56 -14.39
C VAL A 97 1.15 -1.63 -14.84
N GLY A 98 -0.12 -1.29 -15.07
CA GLY A 98 -1.15 -2.22 -15.56
C GLY A 98 -1.82 -3.09 -14.49
N LEU A 99 -1.76 -2.68 -13.21
CA LEU A 99 -2.38 -3.39 -12.08
C LEU A 99 -3.90 -3.22 -12.00
N ASN A 100 -4.44 -2.13 -12.55
CA ASN A 100 -5.89 -1.87 -12.60
C ASN A 100 -6.39 -2.10 -14.03
N LYS A 101 -6.57 -3.36 -14.42
CA LYS A 101 -7.28 -3.73 -15.65
C LYS A 101 -8.75 -4.00 -15.38
#